data_AF-A0A818FBG7-F1
#
_entry.id   AF-A0A818FBG7-F1
#
_cell.length_a   1.000
_cell.length_b   1.000
_cell.length_c   1.000
_cell.angle_alpha   90.00
_cell.angle_beta   90.00
_cell.angle_gamma   90.00
#
_symmetry.space_group_name_H-M   'P 1'
#
loop_
_entity.id
_entity.type
_entity.pdbx_description
1 polymer ?
#
loop_
_entity_poly.entity_id
_entity_poly.type
_entity_poly.pdbx_seq_one_letter_code
_entity_poly.pdbx_strand_id
1 'polypeptide(L)'
;MKDNFVDFDPSPFKTAKVLAATDVEHQQSDRFISNNSRSSRWPEISCTIDKYSKTMASPSPEHERIKAEDSKPPMHFFQETNILRRKILLLLVICLLILIIIAIVVIKFTILNSHSATSEKDTSRTSSYSSTIKPTSTISAIYDVGNGGTSDDGSPCASYTIVNDPSRNIATSGIGGACDNGPLFNTTIGGRWIRFVGTGGIIIPLQSPGENHCGAFLAGWLNGALPTIIGVPVSGEVCFNVYGAVCQGINFVSIVNCDGFYVYFLPPMIMCNARYCTTT
;
A
#
# COMPACT_ATOMS: atom_id res chain seq x y z
N MET A 1 11.82 -15.98 -72.17
CA MET A 1 11.89 -14.52 -72.03
C MET A 1 12.01 -14.26 -70.53
N LYS A 2 13.25 -14.16 -70.06
CA LYS A 2 13.96 -12.92 -69.72
C LYS A 2 13.37 -12.27 -68.45
N ASP A 3 14.00 -12.63 -67.34
CA ASP A 3 14.57 -11.79 -66.28
C ASP A 3 13.85 -10.46 -65.98
N ASN A 4 13.54 -10.23 -64.69
CA ASN A 4 14.16 -9.11 -63.97
C ASN A 4 14.08 -9.28 -62.46
N PHE A 5 15.27 -9.18 -61.91
CA PHE A 5 15.74 -9.30 -60.54
C PHE A 5 15.75 -7.90 -59.90
N VAL A 6 15.24 -7.77 -58.67
CA VAL A 6 15.64 -6.68 -57.77
C VAL A 6 15.83 -7.29 -56.39
N ASP A 7 17.08 -7.64 -56.11
CA ASP A 7 17.61 -7.90 -54.78
C ASP A 7 17.52 -6.64 -53.92
N PHE A 8 17.06 -6.80 -52.68
CA PHE A 8 17.25 -5.83 -51.60
C PHE A 8 18.35 -6.37 -50.69
N ASP A 9 19.58 -5.90 -50.91
CA ASP A 9 20.72 -6.11 -50.01
C ASP A 9 20.70 -5.07 -48.88
N PRO A 10 20.72 -5.48 -47.59
CA PRO A 10 20.86 -4.60 -46.45
C PRO A 10 22.33 -4.24 -46.21
N SER A 11 22.74 -3.01 -46.56
CA SER A 11 24.04 -2.48 -46.13
C SER A 11 23.96 -1.73 -44.79
N PRO A 12 24.76 -2.12 -43.78
CA PRO A 12 24.94 -1.40 -42.53
C PRO A 12 26.04 -0.34 -42.66
N PHE A 13 25.82 0.85 -42.09
CA PHE A 13 26.86 1.87 -41.97
C PHE A 13 27.97 1.42 -41.02
N LYS A 14 29.19 1.49 -41.54
CA LYS A 14 30.47 1.11 -40.96
C LYS A 14 30.98 2.09 -39.90
N THR A 15 31.43 1.51 -38.78
CA THR A 15 32.64 1.81 -37.97
C THR A 15 33.13 3.25 -37.78
N ALA A 16 33.22 3.64 -36.50
CA ALA A 16 34.35 4.41 -35.97
C ALA A 16 35.07 3.57 -34.90
N LYS A 17 36.40 3.49 -35.00
CA LYS A 17 37.29 2.66 -34.17
C LYS A 17 38.19 3.58 -33.36
N VAL A 18 38.17 3.39 -32.04
CA VAL A 18 39.26 3.41 -31.04
C VAL A 18 40.25 4.58 -31.06
N LEU A 19 40.28 5.31 -29.94
CA LEU A 19 41.54 5.58 -29.21
C LEU A 19 41.32 5.32 -27.71
N ALA A 20 42.21 4.52 -27.16
CA ALA A 20 42.39 4.24 -25.74
C ALA A 20 43.78 4.73 -25.31
N ALA A 21 44.02 4.67 -24.00
CA ALA A 21 45.24 5.01 -23.24
C ALA A 21 45.25 6.48 -22.75
N THR A 22 45.55 6.80 -21.49
CA THR A 22 46.46 6.15 -20.53
C THR A 22 46.05 6.39 -19.07
N ASP A 23 46.39 5.41 -18.22
CA ASP A 23 46.46 5.45 -16.75
C ASP A 23 47.35 6.58 -16.20
N VAL A 24 47.11 7.03 -14.95
CA VAL A 24 48.12 7.20 -13.86
C VAL A 24 47.42 7.23 -12.48
N GLU A 25 48.03 6.49 -11.57
CA GLU A 25 47.72 6.16 -10.17
C GLU A 25 47.74 7.31 -9.12
N HIS A 26 47.13 6.94 -7.97
CA HIS A 26 47.52 7.20 -6.56
C HIS A 26 48.00 8.59 -6.10
N GLN A 27 47.34 9.09 -5.04
CA GLN A 27 47.97 9.04 -3.71
C GLN A 27 46.97 9.29 -2.56
N GLN A 28 47.07 8.38 -1.59
CA GLN A 28 46.52 8.44 -0.25
C GLN A 28 47.70 8.81 0.67
N SER A 29 47.58 9.77 1.57
CA SER A 29 48.21 9.67 2.91
C SER A 29 47.83 10.82 3.85
N ASP A 30 47.56 10.36 5.06
CA ASP A 30 47.39 10.99 6.36
C ASP A 30 48.16 12.29 6.65
N ARG A 31 47.51 13.16 7.45
CA ARG A 31 48.14 13.73 8.65
C ARG A 31 47.11 14.33 9.62
N PHE A 32 46.98 13.70 10.78
CA PHE A 32 46.66 14.35 12.06
C PHE A 32 47.73 15.42 12.36
N ILE A 33 47.34 16.64 12.74
CA ILE A 33 47.86 17.43 13.89
C ILE A 33 46.84 18.54 14.23
N SER A 34 46.81 18.81 15.52
CA SER A 34 45.92 19.60 16.37
C SER A 34 45.97 21.14 16.22
N ASN A 35 45.00 21.74 16.93
CA ASN A 35 44.98 23.03 17.63
C ASN A 35 44.52 24.31 16.88
N ASN A 36 43.26 24.65 17.19
CA ASN A 36 42.83 25.87 17.90
C ASN A 36 43.18 27.24 17.27
N SER A 37 42.18 27.94 16.73
CA SER A 37 41.52 29.07 17.42
C SER A 37 40.86 30.08 16.47
N ARG A 38 39.75 30.65 16.97
CA ARG A 38 39.07 31.92 16.62
C ARG A 38 38.09 31.96 15.43
N SER A 39 36.84 32.19 15.85
CA SER A 39 35.97 33.30 15.45
C SER A 39 35.26 33.20 14.11
N SER A 40 33.95 32.96 14.15
CA SER A 40 32.86 33.61 13.38
C SER A 40 31.53 32.90 13.73
N ARG A 41 30.79 33.33 14.76
CA ARG A 41 29.62 34.22 14.66
C ARG A 41 28.49 33.68 13.76
N TRP A 42 27.52 33.00 14.37
CA TRP A 42 26.12 32.90 13.93
C TRP A 42 25.23 33.22 15.15
N PRO A 43 24.11 33.96 15.00
CA PRO A 43 23.32 34.42 16.13
C PRO A 43 22.34 33.34 16.62
N GLU A 44 22.33 33.12 17.93
CA GLU A 44 21.28 32.39 18.65
C GLU A 44 20.05 33.28 18.85
N ILE A 45 18.88 32.75 18.56
CA ILE A 45 17.59 33.31 18.97
C ILE A 45 17.22 32.64 20.30
N SER A 46 17.23 33.39 21.39
CA SER A 46 16.66 32.99 22.68
C SER A 46 15.56 33.97 23.07
N CYS A 47 14.36 33.44 23.32
CA CYS A 47 13.22 34.15 23.88
C CYS A 47 13.36 34.27 25.40
N THR A 48 13.39 35.50 25.90
CA THR A 48 13.28 35.84 27.33
C THR A 48 11.82 35.94 27.75
N ILE A 49 11.45 35.30 28.86
CA ILE A 49 10.20 35.57 29.60
C ILE A 49 10.55 36.45 30.80
N ASP A 50 9.93 37.63 30.86
CA ASP A 50 10.10 38.61 31.93
C ASP A 50 9.48 38.17 33.26
N LYS A 51 10.26 38.39 34.33
CA LYS A 51 9.84 38.35 35.74
C LYS A 51 9.12 39.64 36.11
N TYR A 52 7.92 39.55 36.67
CA TYR A 52 7.35 40.59 37.52
C TYR A 52 7.56 40.27 39.01
N SER A 53 7.59 41.35 39.79
CA SER A 53 8.40 41.56 40.98
C SER A 53 7.66 41.46 42.31
N LYS A 54 8.40 41.05 43.35
CA LYS A 54 8.44 41.51 44.78
C LYS A 54 7.11 41.85 45.49
N THR A 55 6.93 41.29 46.69
CA THR A 55 7.07 42.02 47.98
C THR A 55 7.22 41.01 49.14
N MET A 56 8.22 41.21 50.00
CA MET A 56 8.42 40.46 51.26
C MET A 56 7.93 41.29 52.45
N ALA A 57 7.30 40.63 53.43
CA ALA A 57 7.22 41.04 54.82
C ALA A 57 7.44 39.80 55.71
N SER A 58 8.08 39.97 56.87
CA SER A 58 8.58 38.96 57.83
C SER A 58 8.21 39.43 59.27
N PRO A 59 8.50 38.73 60.39
CA PRO A 59 8.23 37.34 60.85
C PRO A 59 7.56 37.27 62.26
N SER A 60 7.00 36.12 62.70
CA SER A 60 7.12 35.54 64.08
C SER A 60 6.22 34.30 64.38
N PRO A 61 6.52 33.47 65.42
CA PRO A 61 6.21 32.02 65.46
C PRO A 61 5.32 31.52 66.62
N GLU A 62 4.75 30.31 66.49
CA GLU A 62 4.34 29.40 67.59
C GLU A 62 4.15 27.98 67.01
N HIS A 63 5.07 27.03 67.26
CA HIS A 63 5.00 25.94 68.26
C HIS A 63 3.72 25.08 68.26
N GLU A 64 3.77 23.88 67.68
CA GLU A 64 3.26 22.68 68.36
C GLU A 64 3.86 21.37 67.81
N ARG A 65 4.08 20.43 68.73
CA ARG A 65 4.90 19.22 68.61
C ARG A 65 4.01 18.03 68.96
N ILE A 66 3.80 17.06 68.07
CA ILE A 66 3.24 15.74 68.42
C ILE A 66 4.13 14.64 67.84
N LYS A 67 4.52 13.69 68.70
CA LYS A 67 5.31 12.48 68.41
C LYS A 67 4.44 11.23 68.63
N ALA A 68 4.89 10.12 68.00
CA ALA A 68 4.57 8.70 68.20
C ALA A 68 3.26 8.21 67.52
N GLU A 69 3.17 7.01 66.92
CA GLU A 69 3.70 5.72 67.38
C GLU A 69 3.75 4.64 66.26
N ASP A 70 4.53 3.60 66.54
CA ASP A 70 4.98 2.48 65.69
C ASP A 70 3.99 1.28 65.74
N SER A 71 3.65 0.67 64.60
CA SER A 71 3.12 -0.72 64.56
C SER A 71 3.16 -1.31 63.13
N LYS A 72 4.00 -2.33 62.93
CA LYS A 72 4.00 -3.17 61.73
C LYS A 72 3.77 -4.64 62.12
N PRO A 73 2.76 -5.34 61.57
CA PRO A 73 2.55 -6.76 61.86
C PRO A 73 3.30 -7.68 60.87
N PRO A 74 3.67 -8.93 61.26
CA PRO A 74 4.38 -9.88 60.41
C PRO A 74 3.42 -10.71 59.54
N MET A 75 3.72 -10.76 58.23
CA MET A 75 2.89 -11.39 57.18
C MET A 75 3.63 -12.60 56.58
N HIS A 76 3.73 -13.72 57.32
CA HIS A 76 4.42 -14.91 56.81
C HIS A 76 3.60 -16.21 56.78
N PHE A 77 2.28 -16.15 57.01
CA PHE A 77 1.43 -17.35 57.05
C PHE A 77 0.30 -17.40 55.99
N PHE A 78 0.27 -16.48 55.01
CA PHE A 78 -0.84 -16.35 54.06
C PHE A 78 -0.44 -16.42 52.56
N GLN A 79 0.74 -16.98 52.23
CA GLN A 79 1.29 -16.91 50.87
C GLN A 79 1.31 -18.25 50.11
N GLU A 80 1.35 -19.39 50.80
CA GLU A 80 1.44 -20.73 50.18
C GLU A 80 0.16 -21.18 49.45
N THR A 81 -1.04 -20.78 49.92
CA THR A 81 -2.32 -21.20 49.33
C THR A 81 -2.64 -20.53 47.99
N ASN A 82 -2.04 -19.36 47.71
CA ASN A 82 -2.28 -18.58 46.50
C ASN A 82 -1.53 -19.15 45.28
N ILE A 83 -0.35 -19.71 45.48
CA ILE A 83 0.46 -20.31 44.40
C ILE A 83 -0.18 -21.62 43.94
N LEU A 84 -0.61 -22.47 44.87
CA LEU A 84 -1.28 -23.73 44.55
C LEU A 84 -2.62 -23.49 43.83
N ARG A 85 -3.43 -22.52 44.29
CA ARG A 85 -4.67 -22.13 43.61
C ARG A 85 -4.43 -21.58 42.20
N ARG A 86 -3.40 -20.76 41.99
CA ARG A 86 -3.03 -20.27 40.65
C ARG A 86 -2.60 -21.41 39.73
N LYS A 87 -1.82 -22.38 40.22
CA LYS A 87 -1.42 -23.56 39.44
C LYS A 87 -2.62 -24.45 39.07
N ILE A 88 -3.54 -24.69 40.01
CA ILE A 88 -4.77 -25.46 39.74
C ILE A 88 -5.64 -24.72 38.71
N LEU A 89 -5.85 -23.41 38.87
CA LEU A 89 -6.61 -22.61 37.91
C LEU A 89 -5.98 -22.65 36.51
N LEU A 90 -4.65 -22.56 36.43
CA LEU A 90 -3.93 -22.62 35.16
C LEU A 90 -4.07 -24.00 34.48
N LEU A 91 -4.01 -25.09 35.26
CA LEU A 91 -4.23 -26.45 34.74
C LEU A 91 -5.67 -26.65 34.24
N LEU A 92 -6.67 -26.09 34.92
CA LEU A 92 -8.07 -26.16 34.48
C LEU A 92 -8.30 -25.37 33.18
N VAL A 93 -7.69 -24.18 33.05
CA VAL A 93 -7.74 -23.37 31.82
C VAL A 93 -7.05 -24.11 30.66
N ILE A 94 -5.88 -24.70 30.89
CA ILE A 94 -5.19 -25.50 29.86
C ILE A 94 -6.04 -26.72 29.44
N CYS A 95 -6.64 -27.42 30.40
CA CYS A 95 -7.55 -28.55 30.12
C CYS A 95 -8.74 -28.12 29.24
N LEU A 96 -9.38 -26.98 29.55
CA LEU A 96 -10.46 -26.40 28.74
C LEU A 96 -10.02 -26.05 27.32
N LEU A 97 -8.84 -25.44 27.15
CA LEU A 97 -8.30 -25.13 25.83
C LEU A 97 -8.03 -26.40 25.01
N ILE A 98 -7.52 -27.46 25.63
CA ILE A 98 -7.29 -28.75 24.97
C ILE A 98 -8.61 -29.38 24.51
N LEU A 99 -9.65 -29.36 25.36
CA LEU A 99 -10.98 -29.89 25.00
C LEU A 99 -11.60 -29.12 23.83
N ILE A 100 -11.45 -27.79 23.81
CA ILE A 100 -11.90 -26.94 22.68
C ILE A 100 -11.16 -27.31 21.40
N ILE A 101 -9.84 -27.50 21.45
CA ILE A 101 -9.03 -27.90 20.28
C ILE A 101 -9.48 -29.26 19.74
N ILE A 102 -9.69 -30.26 20.62
CA ILE A 102 -10.19 -31.59 20.23
C ILE A 102 -11.55 -31.47 19.53
N ALA A 103 -12.47 -30.66 20.06
CA ALA A 103 -13.77 -30.43 19.44
C ALA A 103 -13.65 -29.80 18.04
N ILE A 104 -12.77 -28.80 17.86
CA ILE A 104 -12.51 -28.17 16.55
C ILE A 104 -11.96 -29.20 15.55
N VAL A 105 -11.05 -30.08 15.98
CA VAL A 105 -10.48 -31.15 15.12
C VAL A 105 -11.54 -32.16 14.71
N VAL A 106 -12.41 -32.60 15.64
CA VAL A 106 -13.51 -33.52 15.34
C VAL A 106 -14.50 -32.87 14.36
N ILE A 107 -14.89 -31.61 14.57
CA ILE A 107 -15.77 -30.88 13.65
C ILE A 107 -15.15 -30.81 12.25
N LYS A 108 -13.86 -30.44 12.16
CA LYS A 108 -13.15 -30.39 10.86
C LYS A 108 -13.07 -31.77 10.19
N PHE A 109 -12.84 -32.83 10.95
CA PHE A 109 -12.83 -34.21 10.44
C PHE A 109 -14.22 -34.64 9.93
N THR A 110 -15.30 -34.28 10.64
CA THR A 110 -16.66 -34.59 10.22
C THR A 110 -17.08 -33.82 8.96
N ILE A 111 -16.68 -32.55 8.81
CA ILE A 111 -16.95 -31.75 7.61
C ILE A 111 -16.19 -32.31 6.40
N LEU A 112 -14.92 -32.71 6.58
CA LEU A 112 -14.10 -33.27 5.50
C LEU A 112 -14.61 -34.62 4.98
N ASN A 113 -15.28 -35.42 5.83
CA ASN A 113 -15.88 -36.70 5.41
C ASN A 113 -17.28 -36.57 4.79
N SER A 114 -17.85 -35.36 4.70
CA SER A 114 -19.19 -35.14 4.13
C SER A 114 -19.21 -34.86 2.61
N HIS A 115 -18.05 -34.66 1.97
CA HIS A 115 -17.95 -34.51 0.51
C HIS A 115 -17.61 -35.85 -0.17
N SER A 116 -18.59 -36.74 -0.26
CA SER A 116 -18.53 -37.96 -1.08
C SER A 116 -19.92 -38.35 -1.58
N ALA A 117 -20.43 -37.66 -2.61
CA ALA A 117 -21.49 -38.18 -3.50
C ALA A 117 -21.63 -37.31 -4.78
N THR A 118 -21.09 -37.83 -5.89
CA THR A 118 -21.62 -37.88 -7.28
C THR A 118 -22.35 -36.65 -7.88
N SER A 119 -22.13 -36.19 -9.11
CA SER A 119 -22.00 -36.94 -10.37
C SER A 119 -21.43 -36.08 -11.51
N GLU A 120 -20.66 -36.74 -12.36
CA GLU A 120 -20.09 -36.35 -13.64
C GLU A 120 -21.14 -36.29 -14.77
N LYS A 121 -21.02 -35.33 -15.71
CA LYS A 121 -21.26 -35.61 -17.14
C LYS A 121 -20.61 -34.58 -18.07
N ASP A 122 -19.69 -35.10 -18.86
CA ASP A 122 -18.91 -34.51 -19.93
C ASP A 122 -19.78 -34.25 -21.20
N THR A 123 -19.52 -33.18 -21.95
CA THR A 123 -19.84 -33.06 -23.39
C THR A 123 -19.17 -31.81 -23.98
N SER A 124 -18.07 -32.04 -24.69
CA SER A 124 -17.50 -31.15 -25.70
C SER A 124 -18.51 -30.83 -26.80
N ARG A 125 -18.74 -29.54 -27.09
CA ARG A 125 -19.35 -29.12 -28.35
C ARG A 125 -18.76 -27.80 -28.84
N THR A 126 -17.89 -27.92 -29.84
CA THR A 126 -17.54 -26.87 -30.79
C THR A 126 -18.81 -26.27 -31.38
N SER A 127 -19.01 -24.96 -31.25
CA SER A 127 -20.01 -24.23 -32.02
C SER A 127 -19.50 -22.81 -32.29
N SER A 128 -19.10 -22.60 -33.54
CA SER A 128 -18.97 -21.28 -34.14
C SER A 128 -20.33 -20.57 -34.10
N TYR A 129 -20.40 -19.46 -33.38
CA TYR A 129 -21.52 -18.53 -33.49
C TYR A 129 -20.97 -17.11 -33.59
N SER A 130 -20.97 -16.59 -34.82
CA SER A 130 -20.92 -15.15 -35.08
C SER A 130 -22.29 -14.60 -34.73
N SER A 131 -22.35 -13.72 -33.72
CA SER A 131 -23.49 -12.82 -33.52
C SER A 131 -23.08 -11.63 -32.68
N THR A 132 -23.35 -10.47 -33.24
CA THR A 132 -23.23 -9.13 -32.67
C THR A 132 -24.08 -9.02 -31.41
N ILE A 133 -23.49 -9.25 -30.24
CA ILE A 133 -24.08 -8.88 -28.95
C ILE A 133 -23.20 -7.76 -28.39
N LYS A 134 -23.76 -6.56 -28.30
CA LYS A 134 -23.17 -5.44 -27.56
C LYS A 134 -23.16 -5.85 -26.08
N PRO A 135 -22.00 -6.07 -25.45
CA PRO A 135 -21.98 -6.49 -24.05
C PRO A 135 -22.19 -5.24 -23.20
N THR A 136 -23.41 -5.04 -22.72
CA THR A 136 -23.62 -4.21 -21.53
C THR A 136 -23.42 -5.14 -20.34
N SER A 137 -22.17 -5.49 -20.07
CA SER A 137 -21.81 -6.41 -19.00
C SER A 137 -21.78 -5.65 -17.67
N THR A 138 -22.82 -5.86 -16.86
CA THR A 138 -22.90 -5.47 -15.44
C THR A 138 -22.03 -6.37 -14.54
N ILE A 139 -21.31 -7.33 -15.13
CA ILE A 139 -20.47 -8.31 -14.42
C ILE A 139 -19.05 -7.76 -14.31
N SER A 140 -18.49 -7.79 -13.11
CA SER A 140 -17.08 -7.47 -12.89
C SER A 140 -16.19 -8.45 -13.67
N ALA A 141 -15.26 -7.93 -14.45
CA ALA A 141 -14.36 -8.72 -15.29
C ALA A 141 -12.94 -8.15 -15.23
N ILE A 142 -11.97 -9.04 -15.06
CA ILE A 142 -10.55 -8.74 -15.12
C ILE A 142 -9.95 -9.65 -16.17
N TYR A 143 -9.28 -9.08 -17.17
CA TYR A 143 -8.65 -9.83 -18.25
C TYR A 143 -7.51 -9.02 -18.87
N ASP A 144 -6.59 -9.70 -19.53
CA ASP A 144 -5.38 -9.08 -20.07
C ASP A 144 -5.56 -8.67 -21.54
N VAL A 145 -4.91 -7.57 -21.92
CA VAL A 145 -4.64 -7.13 -23.28
C VAL A 145 -3.12 -7.22 -23.48
N GLY A 146 -2.67 -7.81 -24.59
CA GLY A 146 -1.26 -8.16 -24.75
C GLY A 146 -0.86 -9.25 -23.74
N ASN A 147 0.29 -9.12 -23.08
CA ASN A 147 0.68 -9.98 -21.97
C ASN A 147 0.29 -9.40 -20.59
N GLY A 148 -0.61 -8.40 -20.59
CA GLY A 148 -1.20 -7.81 -19.40
C GLY A 148 -0.26 -6.90 -18.60
N GLY A 149 0.65 -6.22 -19.29
CA GLY A 149 1.40 -5.09 -18.75
C GLY A 149 2.38 -5.45 -17.64
N THR A 150 3.12 -6.54 -17.80
CA THR A 150 4.26 -6.88 -16.91
C THR A 150 5.47 -5.99 -17.21
N SER A 151 6.49 -6.01 -16.35
CA SER A 151 7.71 -5.19 -16.51
C SER A 151 8.47 -5.39 -17.82
N ASP A 152 8.23 -6.50 -18.50
CA ASP A 152 8.98 -6.92 -19.69
C ASP A 152 8.22 -6.57 -20.99
N ASP A 153 7.01 -6.04 -20.86
CA ASP A 153 6.10 -5.73 -21.97
C ASP A 153 6.26 -4.29 -22.45
N GLY A 154 7.20 -4.07 -23.37
CA GLY A 154 7.24 -2.91 -24.30
C GLY A 154 6.49 -1.64 -23.86
N SER A 155 5.48 -1.22 -24.62
CA SER A 155 4.68 -0.01 -24.32
C SER A 155 3.45 -0.35 -23.47
N PRO A 156 3.15 0.40 -22.40
CA PRO A 156 1.95 0.22 -21.57
C PRO A 156 0.64 0.53 -22.30
N CYS A 157 0.70 1.12 -23.50
CA CYS A 157 -0.46 1.30 -24.37
C CYS A 157 -0.79 0.07 -25.23
N ALA A 158 0.14 -0.88 -25.33
CA ALA A 158 -0.04 -2.12 -26.08
C ALA A 158 -0.31 -3.33 -25.18
N SER A 159 0.16 -3.31 -23.93
CA SER A 159 -0.02 -4.40 -22.96
C SER A 159 -0.45 -3.88 -21.59
N TYR A 160 -1.60 -4.34 -21.11
CA TYR A 160 -2.20 -3.93 -19.83
C TYR A 160 -3.34 -4.87 -19.41
N THR A 161 -3.67 -4.87 -18.12
CA THR A 161 -4.84 -5.56 -17.59
C THR A 161 -6.06 -4.65 -17.59
N ILE A 162 -7.18 -5.13 -18.13
CA ILE A 162 -8.49 -4.47 -18.00
C ILE A 162 -9.07 -4.76 -16.62
N VAL A 163 -9.57 -3.72 -15.96
CA VAL A 163 -10.41 -3.82 -14.76
C VAL A 163 -11.77 -3.20 -15.06
N ASN A 164 -12.75 -4.05 -15.34
CA ASN A 164 -14.15 -3.68 -15.41
C ASN A 164 -14.79 -4.02 -14.07
N ASP A 165 -14.96 -3.05 -13.19
CA ASP A 165 -15.60 -3.25 -11.90
C ASP A 165 -16.57 -2.11 -11.58
N PRO A 166 -17.89 -2.34 -11.74
CA PRO A 166 -18.92 -1.34 -11.46
C PRO A 166 -18.82 -0.70 -10.07
N SER A 167 -18.34 -1.45 -9.07
CA SER A 167 -18.26 -0.95 -7.69
C SER A 167 -17.21 0.14 -7.49
N ARG A 168 -16.29 0.34 -8.44
CA ARG A 168 -15.27 1.41 -8.40
C ARG A 168 -15.83 2.80 -8.67
N ASN A 169 -17.08 2.90 -9.14
CA ASN A 169 -17.68 4.20 -9.45
C ASN A 169 -17.79 5.05 -8.18
N ILE A 170 -17.44 6.33 -8.29
CA ILE A 170 -17.59 7.30 -7.19
C ILE A 170 -19.03 7.39 -6.65
N ALA A 171 -20.05 7.08 -7.44
CA ALA A 171 -21.44 7.04 -6.99
C ALA A 171 -21.79 5.80 -6.15
N THR A 172 -20.91 4.79 -6.13
CA THR A 172 -21.11 3.59 -5.31
C THR A 172 -20.76 3.91 -3.86
N SER A 173 -21.71 3.76 -2.94
CA SER A 173 -21.45 3.90 -1.51
C SER A 173 -20.45 2.85 -1.01
N GLY A 174 -19.58 3.23 -0.07
CA GLY A 174 -18.60 2.35 0.57
C GLY A 174 -18.94 2.12 2.04
N ILE A 175 -19.18 0.87 2.44
CA ILE A 175 -19.30 0.47 3.85
C ILE A 175 -18.26 -0.61 4.17
N GLY A 176 -17.02 -0.37 3.72
CA GLY A 176 -15.88 -1.26 3.94
C GLY A 176 -15.90 -2.56 3.13
N GLY A 177 -14.69 -3.08 2.84
CA GLY A 177 -14.50 -4.41 2.26
C GLY A 177 -13.72 -4.44 0.95
N ALA A 178 -13.81 -3.40 0.11
CA ALA A 178 -12.96 -3.32 -1.07
C ALA A 178 -11.57 -2.77 -0.73
N CYS A 179 -10.53 -3.37 -1.30
CA CYS A 179 -9.16 -2.95 -1.13
C CYS A 179 -8.32 -3.22 -2.38
N ASP A 180 -7.51 -2.24 -2.78
CA ASP A 180 -6.54 -2.39 -3.88
C ASP A 180 -5.16 -2.79 -3.35
N ASN A 181 -5.08 -3.96 -2.70
CA ASN A 181 -3.83 -4.57 -2.21
C ASN A 181 -3.53 -5.95 -2.83
N GLY A 182 -4.33 -6.37 -3.80
CA GLY A 182 -4.16 -7.65 -4.49
C GLY A 182 -2.95 -7.68 -5.45
N PRO A 183 -2.71 -8.82 -6.11
CA PRO A 183 -1.54 -9.03 -6.97
C PRO A 183 -1.39 -8.01 -8.10
N LEU A 184 -2.50 -7.50 -8.66
CA LEU A 184 -2.48 -6.47 -9.71
C LEU A 184 -1.76 -5.18 -9.27
N PHE A 185 -1.87 -4.84 -7.99
CA PHE A 185 -1.32 -3.62 -7.42
C PHE A 185 0.04 -3.85 -6.74
N ASN A 186 0.44 -5.11 -6.52
CA ASN A 186 1.66 -5.40 -5.78
C ASN A 186 2.90 -5.20 -6.65
N THR A 187 3.45 -3.99 -6.59
CA THR A 187 4.63 -3.57 -7.37
C THR A 187 5.91 -4.29 -6.96
N THR A 188 5.98 -4.87 -5.75
CA THR A 188 7.15 -5.63 -5.27
C THR A 188 7.30 -6.97 -5.99
N ILE A 189 6.21 -7.54 -6.50
CA ILE A 189 6.20 -8.82 -7.25
C ILE A 189 5.95 -8.61 -8.75
N GLY A 190 6.18 -7.40 -9.26
CA GLY A 190 6.09 -7.05 -10.68
C GLY A 190 5.01 -6.01 -10.99
N GLY A 191 3.93 -5.94 -10.20
CA GLY A 191 2.77 -5.08 -10.48
C GLY A 191 2.17 -5.32 -11.88
N ARG A 192 1.12 -4.56 -12.24
CA ARG A 192 0.60 -4.55 -13.61
C ARG A 192 0.18 -3.14 -14.02
N TRP A 193 0.33 -2.84 -15.30
CA TRP A 193 -0.36 -1.72 -15.93
C TRP A 193 -1.85 -2.04 -16.06
N ILE A 194 -2.72 -1.14 -15.61
CA ILE A 194 -4.16 -1.34 -15.49
C ILE A 194 -4.92 -0.28 -16.27
N ARG A 195 -5.96 -0.68 -16.98
CA ARG A 195 -6.95 0.21 -17.60
C ARG A 195 -8.33 -0.04 -17.00
N PHE A 196 -8.94 1.02 -16.49
CA PHE A 196 -10.33 0.98 -16.02
C PHE A 196 -11.31 1.11 -17.18
N VAL A 197 -12.38 0.32 -17.16
CA VAL A 197 -13.45 0.36 -18.17
C VAL A 197 -14.83 0.11 -17.56
N GLY A 198 -15.87 0.38 -18.35
CA GLY A 198 -17.25 0.03 -18.01
C GLY A 198 -17.92 1.05 -17.10
N THR A 199 -19.02 0.63 -16.46
CA THR A 199 -19.86 1.51 -15.62
C THR A 199 -19.19 1.90 -14.30
N GLY A 200 -18.13 1.19 -13.92
CA GLY A 200 -17.25 1.58 -12.82
C GLY A 200 -16.59 2.94 -13.03
N GLY A 201 -16.40 3.34 -14.28
CA GLY A 201 -15.63 4.52 -14.66
C GLY A 201 -14.39 4.12 -15.46
N ILE A 202 -13.81 5.11 -16.13
CA ILE A 202 -12.71 4.93 -17.09
C ILE A 202 -11.44 5.66 -16.67
N ILE A 203 -11.53 6.57 -15.71
CA ILE A 203 -10.41 7.34 -15.16
C ILE A 203 -10.51 7.45 -13.63
N ILE A 204 -9.38 7.66 -12.96
CA ILE A 204 -9.38 8.08 -11.55
C ILE A 204 -9.94 9.52 -11.46
N PRO A 205 -10.88 9.83 -10.54
CA PRO A 205 -11.47 11.16 -10.45
C PRO A 205 -10.43 12.23 -10.12
N LEU A 206 -10.61 13.44 -10.64
CA LEU A 206 -9.69 14.58 -10.41
C LEU A 206 -10.07 15.41 -9.18
N GLN A 207 -11.19 15.07 -8.54
CA GLN A 207 -11.70 15.75 -7.35
C GLN A 207 -12.01 14.71 -6.30
N SER A 208 -11.91 15.12 -5.03
CA SER A 208 -12.19 14.23 -3.91
C SER A 208 -13.66 13.79 -3.95
N PRO A 209 -13.95 12.49 -3.98
CA PRO A 209 -15.30 11.98 -3.79
C PRO A 209 -15.75 12.07 -2.31
N GLY A 210 -14.86 12.41 -1.38
CA GLY A 210 -15.11 12.28 0.07
C GLY A 210 -14.76 10.87 0.57
N GLU A 211 -15.01 10.59 1.85
CA GLU A 211 -14.88 9.22 2.40
C GLU A 211 -16.10 8.36 2.02
N ASN A 212 -16.00 7.03 2.13
CA ASN A 212 -17.11 6.07 1.95
C ASN A 212 -17.69 6.00 0.53
N HIS A 213 -16.83 6.00 -0.48
CA HIS A 213 -17.21 5.86 -1.89
C HIS A 213 -16.42 4.75 -2.59
N CYS A 214 -16.84 4.39 -3.80
CA CYS A 214 -16.26 3.34 -4.64
C CYS A 214 -16.07 1.96 -3.95
N GLY A 215 -16.97 1.65 -3.00
CA GLY A 215 -16.95 0.40 -2.23
C GLY A 215 -15.91 0.36 -1.11
N ALA A 216 -15.23 1.46 -0.80
CA ALA A 216 -14.18 1.54 0.22
C ALA A 216 -14.42 2.67 1.24
N PHE A 217 -13.73 2.60 2.38
CA PHE A 217 -13.74 3.70 3.37
C PHE A 217 -12.90 4.87 2.88
N LEU A 218 -11.67 4.60 2.42
CA LEU A 218 -10.74 5.60 1.90
C LEU A 218 -10.81 5.57 0.37
N ALA A 219 -11.50 6.57 -0.17
CA ALA A 219 -11.73 6.71 -1.59
C ALA A 219 -10.63 7.58 -2.23
N GLY A 220 -9.85 7.00 -3.13
CA GLY A 220 -8.72 7.66 -3.77
C GLY A 220 -9.11 8.50 -4.98
N TRP A 221 -8.53 9.70 -5.11
CA TRP A 221 -8.64 10.56 -6.28
C TRP A 221 -7.28 11.11 -6.70
N LEU A 222 -7.13 11.46 -7.97
CA LEU A 222 -5.92 12.07 -8.51
C LEU A 222 -5.89 13.56 -8.13
N ASN A 223 -4.89 13.96 -7.37
CA ASN A 223 -4.62 15.36 -7.03
C ASN A 223 -3.76 16.01 -8.12
N GLY A 224 -4.42 16.44 -9.19
CA GLY A 224 -3.75 17.04 -10.32
C GLY A 224 -4.54 16.86 -11.61
N ALA A 225 -3.81 16.71 -12.72
CA ALA A 225 -4.38 16.55 -14.04
C ALA A 225 -3.90 15.24 -14.68
N LEU A 226 -4.71 14.71 -15.60
CA LEU A 226 -4.30 13.60 -16.45
C LEU A 226 -3.25 14.06 -17.47
N PRO A 227 -2.31 13.16 -17.86
CA PRO A 227 -1.31 13.49 -18.87
C PRO A 227 -1.95 13.80 -20.22
N THR A 228 -1.40 14.78 -20.92
CA THR A 228 -1.85 15.19 -22.26
C THR A 228 -0.97 14.61 -23.36
N ILE A 229 0.32 14.41 -23.09
CA ILE A 229 1.28 13.83 -24.04
C ILE A 229 1.04 12.32 -24.15
N ILE A 230 0.82 11.84 -25.37
CA ILE A 230 0.55 10.43 -25.65
C ILE A 230 1.82 9.59 -25.50
N GLY A 231 1.69 8.40 -24.91
CA GLY A 231 2.73 7.37 -24.82
C GLY A 231 3.82 7.62 -23.78
N VAL A 232 3.79 8.77 -23.09
CA VAL A 232 4.79 9.12 -22.06
C VAL A 232 4.22 8.86 -20.66
N PRO A 233 4.86 7.98 -19.85
CA PRO A 233 4.50 7.83 -18.45
C PRO A 233 4.82 9.09 -17.66
N VAL A 234 3.84 9.55 -16.88
CA VAL A 234 3.97 10.70 -15.97
C VAL A 234 3.62 10.26 -14.55
N SER A 235 4.37 10.77 -13.57
CA SER A 235 4.05 10.56 -12.15
C SER A 235 2.84 11.39 -11.76
N GLY A 236 1.87 10.77 -11.09
CA GLY A 236 0.69 11.39 -10.52
C GLY A 236 0.61 11.16 -9.02
N GLU A 237 -0.09 12.04 -8.32
CA GLU A 237 -0.34 11.92 -6.88
C GLU A 237 -1.81 11.55 -6.64
N VAL A 238 -2.06 10.38 -6.06
CA VAL A 238 -3.40 10.00 -5.60
C VAL A 238 -3.51 10.30 -4.12
N CYS A 239 -4.51 11.11 -3.76
CA CYS A 239 -4.82 11.47 -2.39
C CYS A 239 -5.98 10.63 -1.83
N PHE A 240 -5.98 10.50 -0.51
CA PHE A 240 -7.05 9.89 0.29
C PHE A 240 -7.37 10.81 1.47
N ASN A 241 -8.67 10.97 1.76
CA ASN A 241 -9.11 11.55 3.01
C ASN A 241 -8.91 10.52 4.12
N VAL A 242 -8.34 10.93 5.25
CA VAL A 242 -8.08 10.03 6.38
C VAL A 242 -8.59 10.69 7.65
N TYR A 243 -9.57 10.06 8.31
CA TYR A 243 -10.19 10.57 9.54
C TYR A 243 -10.70 12.02 9.41
N GLY A 244 -11.30 12.36 8.27
CA GLY A 244 -11.80 13.71 7.96
C GLY A 244 -10.74 14.72 7.54
N ALA A 245 -9.45 14.37 7.57
CA ALA A 245 -8.38 15.20 7.04
C ALA A 245 -8.24 15.01 5.53
N VAL A 246 -8.26 16.12 4.78
CA VAL A 246 -8.20 16.09 3.31
C VAL A 246 -6.78 15.80 2.83
N CYS A 247 -6.64 14.87 1.87
CA CYS A 247 -5.36 14.45 1.27
C CYS A 247 -4.25 14.20 2.32
N GLN A 248 -4.54 13.35 3.30
CA GLN A 248 -3.52 12.95 4.27
C GLN A 248 -2.85 11.63 3.86
N GLY A 249 -3.60 10.72 3.24
CA GLY A 249 -3.04 9.54 2.60
C GLY A 249 -2.60 9.90 1.19
N ILE A 250 -1.39 9.50 0.79
CA ILE A 250 -0.82 9.81 -0.53
C ILE A 250 -0.19 8.56 -1.12
N ASN A 251 -0.48 8.29 -2.39
CA ASN A 251 0.22 7.30 -3.21
C ASN A 251 0.70 7.95 -4.51
N PHE A 252 1.96 7.71 -4.85
CA PHE A 252 2.49 8.07 -6.16
C PHE A 252 2.21 6.98 -7.18
N VAL A 253 1.69 7.36 -8.34
CA VAL A 253 1.26 6.46 -9.41
C VAL A 253 1.93 6.85 -10.72
N SER A 254 2.03 5.92 -11.67
CA SER A 254 2.40 6.26 -13.05
C SER A 254 1.17 6.22 -13.94
N ILE A 255 1.00 7.22 -14.80
CA ILE A 255 -0.15 7.39 -15.69
C ILE A 255 0.35 7.60 -17.12
N VAL A 256 -0.26 6.93 -18.08
CA VAL A 256 0.05 7.08 -19.51
C VAL A 256 -1.23 7.41 -20.26
N ASN A 257 -1.18 8.44 -21.11
CA ASN A 257 -2.22 8.70 -22.11
C ASN A 257 -1.94 7.84 -23.35
N CYS A 258 -2.87 6.97 -23.71
CA CYS A 258 -2.74 6.01 -24.81
C CYS A 258 -3.63 6.36 -26.02
N ASP A 259 -3.88 7.66 -26.21
CA ASP A 259 -4.72 8.19 -27.28
C ASP A 259 -6.19 7.73 -27.17
N GLY A 260 -6.92 8.38 -26.25
CA GLY A 260 -8.34 8.10 -26.00
C GLY A 260 -8.62 7.21 -24.79
N PHE A 261 -7.58 6.73 -24.10
CA PHE A 261 -7.72 6.07 -22.80
C PHE A 261 -6.46 6.23 -21.95
N TYR A 262 -6.60 5.95 -20.65
CA TYR A 262 -5.51 6.02 -19.69
C TYR A 262 -5.17 4.65 -19.14
N VAL A 263 -3.88 4.44 -18.91
CA VAL A 263 -3.34 3.24 -18.26
C VAL A 263 -2.53 3.67 -17.06
N TYR A 264 -2.67 2.92 -15.96
CA TYR A 264 -2.16 3.26 -14.65
C TYR A 264 -1.26 2.15 -14.12
N PHE A 265 -0.12 2.51 -13.55
CA PHE A 265 0.67 1.62 -12.70
C PHE A 265 0.49 2.08 -11.26
N LEU A 266 -0.15 1.23 -10.45
CA LEU A 266 -0.73 1.61 -9.16
C LEU A 266 -0.07 0.79 -8.03
N PRO A 267 0.52 1.43 -7.01
CA PRO A 267 1.08 0.72 -5.86
C PRO A 267 -0.03 0.13 -4.98
N PRO A 268 0.29 -0.89 -4.17
CA PRO A 268 -0.71 -1.54 -3.33
C PRO A 268 -1.06 -0.65 -2.13
N MET A 269 -2.30 -0.75 -1.67
CA MET A 269 -2.71 -0.09 -0.44
C MET A 269 -2.12 -0.79 0.78
N ILE A 270 -1.39 -0.03 1.62
CA ILE A 270 -0.83 -0.55 2.89
C ILE A 270 -1.95 -0.84 3.90
N MET A 271 -2.99 -0.02 3.90
CA MET A 271 -4.16 -0.18 4.77
C MET A 271 -5.34 -0.78 4.01
N CYS A 272 -5.92 -1.85 4.56
CA CYS A 272 -6.90 -2.70 3.88
C CYS A 272 -8.34 -2.14 3.91
N ASN A 273 -8.49 -0.86 3.61
CA ASN A 273 -9.75 -0.11 3.59
C ASN A 273 -9.76 1.01 2.54
N ALA A 274 -8.77 1.02 1.65
CA ALA A 274 -8.55 2.05 0.64
C ALA A 274 -8.64 1.48 -0.78
N ARG A 275 -9.08 2.32 -1.72
CA ARG A 275 -9.24 1.92 -3.12
C ARG A 275 -9.05 3.10 -4.07
N TYR A 276 -8.48 2.85 -5.24
CA TYR A 276 -8.52 3.78 -6.36
C TYR A 276 -9.93 3.81 -6.94
N CYS A 277 -10.66 4.91 -6.72
CA CYS A 277 -11.97 5.10 -7.31
C CYS A 277 -11.87 5.44 -8.79
N THR A 278 -12.99 5.33 -9.49
CA THR A 278 -13.10 5.71 -10.90
C THR A 278 -14.35 6.52 -11.19
N THR A 279 -14.27 7.36 -12.22
CA THR A 279 -15.38 8.14 -12.77
C THR A 279 -15.34 8.09 -14.30
N THR A 280 -16.42 8.53 -14.92
CA THR A 280 -16.52 8.80 -16.36
C THR A 280 -16.23 10.25 -16.66
#